data_AF-V9LAQ4-F1
#
_entry.id   AF-V9LAQ4-F1
#
_cell.length_a   1.000
_cell.length_b   1.000
_cell.length_c   1.000
_cell.angle_alpha   90.00
_cell.angle_beta   90.00
_cell.angle_gamma   90.00
#
_symmetry.space_group_name_H-M   'P 1'
#
loop_
_entity.id
_entity.type
_entity.pdbx_description
1 polymer ?
#
loop_
_entity_poly.entity_id
_entity_poly.type
_entity_poly.pdbx_seq_one_letter_code
_entity_poly.pdbx_strand_id
1 'polypeptide(L)'
;MLGGWRLAAALLLSAIASGGSGTTKDGKWQKYKDKITVALELYQPCFQHNCSCHRRVLDNDLAHFRQGISQEMLMETVSRGVGTHYQIINKQLYRQEDCMFPARCSGVEHFILDIISKLPDMEFVLNVRDYPQVPGWVQTTRPVFSFSKNADYHDIMYPAWTFWEGGPAVWPIYPTGLGRWDLMRKELQLSAEKWPWDKKISKGFFRGSRTSSERDPLVLLSHAEPSLVDAEYTKNQAWKSKKDTLGKTPAKEIPLVDHCKYKYLFNFRGV
;
A
#
# COMPACT_ATOMS: atom_id res chain seq x y z
N MET A 1 68.92 28.68 -46.50
CA MET A 1 70.04 28.56 -45.57
C MET A 1 69.47 28.08 -44.24
N LEU A 2 69.62 26.78 -43.96
CA LEU A 2 70.45 26.24 -42.86
C LEU A 2 69.90 26.67 -41.49
N GLY A 3 69.37 25.83 -40.60
CA GLY A 3 69.34 24.38 -40.47
C GLY A 3 69.19 24.07 -38.96
N GLY A 4 68.93 22.79 -38.60
CA GLY A 4 69.18 22.33 -37.22
C GLY A 4 68.00 21.66 -36.54
N TRP A 5 67.94 20.34 -36.69
CA TRP A 5 67.19 19.39 -35.87
C TRP A 5 67.56 19.51 -34.38
N ARG A 6 66.63 19.16 -33.47
CA ARG A 6 66.78 18.00 -32.55
C ARG A 6 65.64 17.84 -31.52
N LEU A 7 65.16 16.60 -31.48
CA LEU A 7 64.82 15.76 -30.33
C LEU A 7 63.54 16.03 -29.51
N ALA A 8 62.61 15.10 -29.72
CA ALA A 8 61.51 14.73 -28.83
C ALA A 8 62.00 14.18 -27.49
N ALA A 9 61.24 14.45 -26.43
CA ALA A 9 61.24 13.67 -25.20
C ALA A 9 59.79 13.51 -24.72
N ALA A 10 59.27 12.29 -24.87
CA ALA A 10 58.00 11.86 -24.31
C ALA A 10 58.18 11.54 -22.82
N LEU A 11 57.39 12.18 -21.96
CA LEU A 11 57.29 11.81 -20.54
C LEU A 11 56.12 10.84 -20.36
N LEU A 12 56.45 9.55 -20.33
CA LEU A 12 55.62 8.48 -19.81
C LEU A 12 55.63 8.56 -18.28
N LEU A 13 54.57 9.11 -17.68
CA LEU A 13 54.31 8.95 -16.25
C LEU A 13 53.60 7.61 -16.04
N SER A 14 54.39 6.61 -15.67
CA SER A 14 53.96 5.32 -15.16
C SER A 14 53.09 5.48 -13.92
N ALA A 15 51.83 5.07 -14.03
CA ALA A 15 50.97 4.79 -12.89
C ALA A 15 51.53 3.57 -12.15
N ILE A 16 52.12 3.79 -10.96
CA ILE A 16 52.36 2.74 -9.98
C ILE A 16 51.26 2.88 -8.94
N ALA A 17 50.28 1.99 -9.04
CA ALA A 17 49.33 1.72 -7.98
C ALA A 17 50.08 1.06 -6.82
N SER A 18 50.33 1.82 -5.75
CA SER A 18 50.65 1.27 -4.44
C SER A 18 49.35 1.12 -3.66
N GLY A 19 48.99 -0.13 -3.39
CA GLY A 19 47.75 -0.52 -2.73
C GLY A 19 47.60 0.08 -1.34
N GLY A 20 46.44 0.70 -1.15
CA GLY A 20 45.78 0.85 0.14
C GLY A 20 44.30 0.56 -0.09
N SER A 21 43.85 -0.65 0.20
CA SER A 21 42.43 -1.01 0.17
C SER A 21 41.72 -0.42 1.40
N GLY A 22 41.72 0.90 1.49
CA GLY A 22 40.78 1.63 2.34
C GLY A 22 39.53 1.84 1.51
N THR A 23 38.54 0.95 1.60
CA THR A 23 37.19 1.27 1.17
C THR A 23 36.72 2.45 2.04
N THR A 24 36.85 3.67 1.51
CA THR A 24 36.32 4.86 2.15
C THR A 24 34.83 4.64 2.42
N LYS A 25 34.35 5.05 3.60
CA LYS A 25 32.95 4.88 4.04
C LYS A 25 31.93 5.40 3.01
N ASP A 26 32.34 6.27 2.09
CA ASP A 26 31.52 6.78 1.00
C ASP A 26 31.14 5.73 -0.05
N GLY A 27 32.02 4.77 -0.35
CA GLY A 27 31.72 3.71 -1.32
C GLY A 27 30.64 2.73 -0.84
N LYS A 28 30.49 2.54 0.48
CA LYS A 28 29.54 1.58 1.08
C LYS A 28 28.09 1.91 0.72
N TRP A 29 27.74 3.19 0.63
CA TRP A 29 26.37 3.65 0.44
C TRP A 29 26.08 4.14 -1.00
N GLN A 30 27.09 4.18 -1.86
CA GLN A 30 26.98 4.76 -3.20
C GLN A 30 25.85 4.13 -4.01
N LYS A 31 25.75 2.80 -4.00
CA LYS A 31 24.65 2.05 -4.65
C LYS A 31 23.25 2.54 -4.27
N TYR A 32 23.03 2.93 -3.00
CA TYR A 32 21.73 3.42 -2.55
C TYR A 32 21.53 4.90 -2.93
N LYS A 33 22.58 5.72 -2.81
CA LYS A 33 22.55 7.12 -3.24
C LYS A 33 22.24 7.25 -4.73
N ASP A 34 22.84 6.41 -5.57
CA ASP A 34 22.59 6.38 -7.01
C ASP A 34 21.13 6.02 -7.31
N LYS A 35 20.59 4.99 -6.64
CA LYS A 35 19.18 4.60 -6.78
C LYS A 35 18.22 5.72 -6.37
N ILE A 36 18.52 6.45 -5.28
CA ILE A 36 17.71 7.58 -4.83
C ILE A 36 17.78 8.71 -5.87
N THR A 37 18.98 9.01 -6.37
CA THR A 37 19.20 10.07 -7.37
C THR A 37 18.40 9.79 -8.64
N VAL A 38 18.53 8.60 -9.21
CA VAL A 38 17.77 8.18 -10.40
C VAL A 38 16.26 8.23 -10.13
N ALA A 39 15.81 7.78 -8.96
CA ALA A 39 14.39 7.84 -8.62
C ALA A 39 13.86 9.29 -8.53
N LEU A 40 14.65 10.22 -8.01
CA LEU A 40 14.30 11.64 -7.93
C LEU A 40 14.29 12.31 -9.31
N GLU A 41 15.23 11.95 -10.20
CA GLU A 41 15.27 12.43 -11.59
C GLU A 41 14.05 11.97 -12.40
N LEU A 42 13.58 10.75 -12.15
CA LEU A 42 12.40 10.18 -12.81
C LEU A 42 11.07 10.62 -12.17
N TYR A 43 11.10 11.14 -10.93
CA TYR A 43 9.89 11.48 -10.20
C TYR A 43 9.25 12.75 -10.76
N GLN A 44 7.99 12.62 -11.20
CA GLN A 44 7.16 13.75 -11.59
C GLN A 44 6.12 14.00 -10.50
N PRO A 45 6.20 15.13 -9.76
CA PRO A 45 5.21 15.47 -8.74
C PRO A 45 3.83 15.73 -9.35
N CYS A 46 2.78 15.31 -8.63
CA CYS A 46 1.42 15.68 -8.96
C CYS A 46 0.97 16.87 -8.11
N PHE A 47 0.78 18.03 -8.73
CA PHE A 47 0.37 19.27 -8.06
C PHE A 47 -1.15 19.55 -8.14
N GLN A 48 -1.93 18.56 -8.56
CA GLN A 48 -3.35 18.76 -8.80
C GLN A 48 -4.14 18.80 -7.49
N HIS A 49 -5.09 19.73 -7.39
CA HIS A 49 -5.97 19.88 -6.21
C HIS A 49 -7.20 18.95 -6.23
N ASN A 50 -7.28 18.04 -7.21
CA ASN A 50 -8.35 17.04 -7.35
C ASN A 50 -7.76 15.62 -7.41
N CYS A 51 -8.58 14.61 -7.70
CA CYS A 51 -8.16 13.21 -7.74
C CYS A 51 -7.39 12.79 -9.02
N SER A 52 -7.05 13.70 -9.94
CA SER A 52 -6.42 13.38 -11.23
C SER A 52 -5.04 12.72 -11.11
N CYS A 53 -4.36 12.89 -9.98
CA CYS A 53 -3.12 12.15 -9.66
C CYS A 53 -3.28 10.63 -9.76
N HIS A 54 -4.51 10.12 -9.61
CA HIS A 54 -4.83 8.70 -9.64
C HIS A 54 -5.50 8.25 -10.95
N ARG A 55 -5.66 9.15 -11.94
CA ARG A 55 -6.39 8.86 -13.18
C ARG A 55 -5.83 7.67 -13.95
N ARG A 56 -4.50 7.53 -14.00
CA ARG A 56 -3.82 6.40 -14.67
C ARG A 56 -4.24 5.04 -14.10
N VAL A 57 -4.52 4.96 -12.80
CA VAL A 57 -4.99 3.71 -12.17
C VAL A 57 -6.35 3.33 -12.74
N LEU A 58 -7.28 4.28 -12.75
CA LEU A 58 -8.62 4.09 -13.31
C LEU A 58 -8.56 3.70 -14.80
N ASP A 59 -7.76 4.40 -15.60
CA ASP A 59 -7.65 4.13 -17.04
C ASP A 59 -7.08 2.73 -17.34
N ASN A 60 -6.12 2.27 -16.53
CA ASN A 60 -5.53 0.94 -16.66
C ASN A 60 -6.52 -0.15 -16.24
N ASP A 61 -7.25 0.05 -15.14
CA ASP A 61 -8.22 -0.91 -14.65
C ASP A 61 -9.40 -1.07 -15.63
N LEU A 62 -9.90 0.05 -16.17
CA LEU A 62 -11.00 0.05 -17.15
C LEU A 62 -10.56 -0.36 -18.56
N ALA A 63 -9.25 -0.46 -18.84
CA ALA A 63 -8.76 -0.79 -20.18
C ALA A 63 -9.28 -2.15 -20.70
N HIS A 64 -9.54 -3.08 -19.79
CA HIS A 64 -10.01 -4.44 -20.09
C HIS A 64 -11.48 -4.47 -20.54
N PHE A 65 -12.22 -3.39 -20.31
CA PHE A 65 -13.67 -3.28 -20.58
C PHE A 65 -14.00 -2.26 -21.67
N ARG A 66 -13.02 -1.82 -22.47
CA ARG A 66 -13.20 -0.81 -23.52
C ARG A 66 -14.17 -1.23 -24.63
N GLN A 67 -14.34 -2.53 -24.84
CA GLN A 67 -15.31 -3.06 -25.82
C GLN A 67 -16.76 -3.02 -25.31
N GLY A 68 -16.97 -2.59 -24.06
CA GLY A 68 -18.26 -2.54 -23.40
C GLY A 68 -18.46 -3.68 -22.41
N ILE A 69 -19.41 -3.47 -21.51
CA ILE A 69 -19.89 -4.47 -20.55
C ILE A 69 -21.32 -4.79 -20.97
N SER A 70 -21.57 -6.02 -21.42
CA SER A 70 -22.92 -6.45 -21.79
C SER A 70 -23.75 -6.79 -20.55
N GLN A 71 -25.08 -6.74 -20.71
CA GLN A 71 -26.01 -7.19 -19.67
C GLN A 71 -25.76 -8.64 -19.26
N GLU A 72 -25.51 -9.53 -20.22
CA GLU A 72 -25.18 -10.94 -19.97
C GLU A 72 -23.91 -11.09 -19.12
N MET A 73 -22.84 -10.37 -19.46
CA MET A 73 -21.59 -10.38 -18.70
C MET A 73 -21.80 -9.94 -17.24
N LEU A 74 -22.61 -8.91 -17.03
CA LEU A 74 -22.89 -8.43 -15.69
C LEU A 74 -23.78 -9.41 -14.90
N MET A 75 -24.84 -9.94 -15.52
CA MET A 75 -25.71 -10.95 -14.90
C MET A 75 -24.95 -12.23 -14.51
N GLU A 76 -24.04 -12.70 -15.35
CA GLU A 76 -23.12 -13.79 -15.01
C GLU A 76 -22.20 -13.43 -13.85
N THR A 77 -21.75 -12.18 -13.76
CA THR A 77 -20.89 -11.74 -12.66
C THR A 77 -21.66 -11.73 -11.33
N VAL A 78 -22.91 -11.28 -11.35
CA VAL A 78 -23.83 -11.31 -10.20
C VAL A 78 -24.11 -12.76 -9.77
N SER A 79 -24.45 -13.65 -10.71
CA SER A 79 -24.81 -15.04 -10.40
C SER A 79 -23.65 -15.85 -9.77
N ARG A 80 -22.41 -15.46 -10.04
CA ARG A 80 -21.23 -16.06 -9.39
C ARG A 80 -21.05 -15.66 -7.92
N GLY A 81 -21.76 -14.65 -7.42
CA GLY A 81 -21.69 -14.24 -6.01
C GLY A 81 -20.33 -13.73 -5.56
N VAL A 82 -19.53 -13.19 -6.50
CA VAL A 82 -18.16 -12.69 -6.23
C VAL A 82 -18.14 -11.30 -5.58
N GLY A 83 -19.27 -10.64 -5.46
CA GLY A 83 -19.43 -9.36 -4.79
C GLY A 83 -20.90 -9.03 -4.55
N THR A 84 -21.15 -7.84 -4.03
CA THR A 84 -22.47 -7.28 -3.78
C THR A 84 -22.90 -6.44 -4.99
N HIS A 85 -24.06 -6.76 -5.57
CA HIS A 85 -24.65 -6.05 -6.70
C HIS A 85 -25.33 -4.76 -6.24
N TYR A 86 -24.98 -3.67 -6.92
CA TYR A 86 -25.55 -2.34 -6.75
C TYR A 86 -26.09 -1.82 -8.07
N GLN A 87 -27.13 -1.02 -7.99
CA GLN A 87 -27.71 -0.29 -9.11
C GLN A 87 -27.93 1.17 -8.73
N ILE A 88 -27.68 2.09 -9.65
CA ILE A 88 -28.02 3.49 -9.55
C ILE A 88 -29.03 3.75 -10.65
N ILE A 89 -30.26 4.13 -10.27
CA ILE A 89 -31.35 4.42 -11.21
C ILE A 89 -32.02 5.70 -10.73
N ASN A 90 -32.13 6.70 -11.60
CA ASN A 90 -32.74 7.99 -11.27
C ASN A 90 -32.16 8.62 -9.99
N LYS A 91 -30.83 8.56 -9.84
CA LYS A 91 -30.08 9.10 -8.68
C LYS A 91 -30.41 8.43 -7.34
N GLN A 92 -30.99 7.23 -7.36
CA GLN A 92 -31.23 6.42 -6.18
C GLN A 92 -30.33 5.19 -6.19
N LEU A 93 -29.75 4.85 -5.03
CA LEU A 93 -28.90 3.68 -4.87
C LEU A 93 -29.75 2.50 -4.41
N TYR A 94 -29.68 1.41 -5.16
CA TYR A 94 -30.25 0.12 -4.84
C TYR A 94 -29.12 -0.89 -4.66
N ARG A 95 -29.35 -1.88 -3.81
CA ARG A 95 -28.41 -2.95 -3.54
C ARG A 95 -29.19 -4.24 -3.34
N GLN A 96 -28.59 -5.37 -3.69
CA GLN A 96 -29.08 -6.65 -3.20
C GLN A 96 -29.14 -6.66 -1.66
N GLU A 97 -30.04 -7.46 -1.11
CA GLU A 97 -30.26 -7.54 0.34
C GLU A 97 -28.97 -7.94 1.08
N ASP A 98 -28.34 -9.02 0.62
CA ASP A 98 -27.16 -9.60 1.25
C ASP A 98 -25.90 -8.75 1.08
N CYS A 99 -25.28 -8.38 2.20
CA CYS A 99 -23.89 -7.93 2.27
C CYS A 99 -23.16 -8.65 3.39
N MET A 100 -22.13 -9.44 3.03
CA MET A 100 -21.35 -10.25 3.97
C MET A 100 -20.66 -9.41 5.07
N PHE A 101 -20.30 -8.16 4.76
CA PHE A 101 -19.67 -7.25 5.71
C PHE A 101 -20.43 -5.92 5.73
N PRO A 102 -21.53 -5.81 6.51
CA PRO A 102 -22.43 -4.65 6.47
C PRO A 102 -21.73 -3.30 6.63
N ALA A 103 -20.82 -3.17 7.61
CA ALA A 103 -20.07 -1.93 7.83
C ALA A 103 -19.15 -1.57 6.64
N ARG A 104 -18.66 -2.56 5.89
CA ARG A 104 -17.86 -2.29 4.67
C ARG A 104 -18.76 -1.75 3.55
N CYS A 105 -19.94 -2.35 3.37
CA CYS A 105 -20.93 -1.82 2.43
C CYS A 105 -21.34 -0.39 2.79
N SER A 106 -21.66 -0.12 4.06
CA SER A 106 -22.00 1.23 4.54
C SER A 106 -20.87 2.25 4.30
N GLY A 107 -19.61 1.85 4.51
CA GLY A 107 -18.45 2.70 4.22
C GLY A 107 -18.31 3.06 2.74
N VAL A 108 -18.66 2.18 1.80
CA VAL A 108 -18.66 2.50 0.36
C VAL A 108 -19.90 3.31 -0.03
N GLU A 109 -21.06 2.94 0.50
CA GLU A 109 -22.34 3.63 0.30
C GLU A 109 -22.25 5.11 0.71
N HIS A 110 -21.54 5.43 1.79
CA HIS A 110 -21.25 6.81 2.20
C HIS A 110 -20.70 7.66 1.04
N PHE A 111 -19.67 7.17 0.34
CA PHE A 111 -19.06 7.91 -0.76
C PHE A 111 -19.92 7.96 -2.01
N ILE A 112 -20.63 6.88 -2.34
CA ILE A 112 -21.54 6.86 -3.50
C ILE A 112 -22.66 7.86 -3.30
N LEU A 113 -23.30 7.86 -2.13
CA LEU A 113 -24.42 8.73 -1.80
C LEU A 113 -24.01 10.21 -1.81
N ASP A 114 -22.79 10.54 -1.39
CA ASP A 114 -22.26 11.92 -1.43
C ASP A 114 -22.22 12.50 -2.86
N ILE A 115 -21.97 11.66 -3.87
CA ILE A 115 -21.85 12.08 -5.26
C ILE A 115 -23.00 11.62 -6.17
N ILE A 116 -24.01 10.94 -5.64
CA ILE A 116 -25.02 10.21 -6.43
C ILE A 116 -25.79 11.11 -7.40
N SER A 117 -26.02 12.36 -7.04
CA SER A 117 -26.66 13.37 -7.91
C SER A 117 -25.90 13.59 -9.23
N LYS A 118 -24.58 13.39 -9.23
CA LYS A 118 -23.69 13.56 -10.38
C LYS A 118 -23.46 12.27 -11.18
N LEU A 119 -23.87 11.11 -10.66
CA LEU A 119 -23.66 9.81 -11.32
C LEU A 119 -24.76 9.50 -12.33
N PRO A 120 -24.45 8.97 -13.53
CA PRO A 120 -25.47 8.45 -14.44
C PRO A 120 -26.07 7.15 -13.89
N ASP A 121 -27.14 6.68 -14.53
CA ASP A 121 -27.67 5.35 -14.25
C ASP A 121 -26.64 4.29 -14.63
N MET A 122 -26.42 3.32 -13.75
CA MET A 122 -25.43 2.25 -13.91
C MET A 122 -25.70 1.12 -12.93
N GLU A 123 -25.04 -0.01 -13.14
CA GLU A 123 -24.99 -1.10 -12.17
C GLU A 123 -23.60 -1.74 -12.15
N PHE A 124 -23.23 -2.30 -11.00
CA PHE A 124 -21.89 -2.82 -10.77
C PHE A 124 -21.87 -3.89 -9.66
N VAL A 125 -20.82 -4.71 -9.67
CA VAL A 125 -20.56 -5.71 -8.63
C VAL A 125 -19.37 -5.26 -7.78
N LEU A 126 -19.63 -5.03 -6.49
CA LEU A 126 -18.67 -4.54 -5.52
C LEU A 126 -18.23 -5.67 -4.57
N ASN A 127 -17.00 -6.12 -4.68
CA ASN A 127 -16.41 -7.04 -3.72
C ASN A 127 -15.91 -6.28 -2.49
N VAL A 128 -16.51 -6.60 -1.33
CA VAL A 128 -16.10 -6.08 -0.01
C VAL A 128 -15.26 -7.07 0.81
N ARG A 129 -14.79 -8.17 0.21
CA ARG A 129 -13.85 -9.12 0.83
C ARG A 129 -12.42 -8.60 0.72
N ASP A 130 -11.50 -9.24 1.46
CA ASP A 130 -10.09 -8.85 1.48
C ASP A 130 -9.35 -9.18 0.17
N TYR A 131 -9.77 -10.23 -0.54
CA TYR A 131 -9.05 -10.78 -1.69
C TYR A 131 -9.76 -10.48 -3.03
N PRO A 132 -9.01 -10.15 -4.10
CA PRO A 132 -9.58 -9.88 -5.44
C PRO A 132 -10.21 -11.14 -6.08
N GLN A 133 -11.05 -10.95 -7.09
CA GLN A 133 -11.97 -11.98 -7.62
C GLN A 133 -11.78 -12.31 -9.10
N VAL A 134 -11.00 -11.53 -9.85
CA VAL A 134 -10.86 -11.64 -11.30
C VAL A 134 -9.39 -11.89 -11.67
N PRO A 135 -8.88 -13.12 -11.53
CA PRO A 135 -7.51 -13.45 -11.95
C PRO A 135 -7.32 -13.21 -13.45
N GLY A 136 -6.16 -12.73 -13.86
CA GLY A 136 -5.88 -12.36 -15.25
C GLY A 136 -5.73 -13.53 -16.22
N TRP A 137 -5.73 -14.77 -15.73
CA TRP A 137 -5.73 -15.97 -16.55
C TRP A 137 -7.13 -16.44 -16.96
N VAL A 138 -8.20 -15.84 -16.43
CA VAL A 138 -9.57 -16.24 -16.80
C VAL A 138 -9.90 -15.79 -18.23
N GLN A 139 -10.57 -16.66 -18.98
CA GLN A 139 -10.90 -16.40 -20.39
C GLN A 139 -11.84 -15.18 -20.56
N THR A 140 -12.82 -15.03 -19.67
CA THR A 140 -13.77 -13.91 -19.69
C THR A 140 -13.52 -13.00 -18.49
N THR A 141 -12.99 -11.81 -18.76
CA THR A 141 -12.77 -10.78 -17.72
C THR A 141 -14.11 -10.22 -17.26
N ARG A 142 -14.32 -10.15 -15.95
CA ARG A 142 -15.57 -9.70 -15.33
C ARG A 142 -15.40 -8.36 -14.62
N PRO A 143 -16.36 -7.43 -14.70
CA PRO A 143 -16.25 -6.11 -14.08
C PRO A 143 -16.58 -6.18 -12.58
N VAL A 144 -15.61 -6.58 -11.77
CA VAL A 144 -15.72 -6.61 -10.31
C VAL A 144 -14.84 -5.52 -9.70
N PHE A 145 -15.41 -4.73 -8.81
CA PHE A 145 -14.69 -3.74 -8.04
C PHE A 145 -14.11 -4.36 -6.76
N SER A 146 -12.80 -4.27 -6.53
CA SER A 146 -12.12 -4.76 -5.31
C SER A 146 -11.15 -3.70 -4.79
N PHE A 147 -11.03 -3.53 -3.47
CA PHE A 147 -10.21 -2.42 -2.93
C PHE A 147 -8.69 -2.60 -3.12
N SER A 148 -8.22 -3.83 -3.38
CA SER A 148 -6.82 -4.20 -3.51
C SER A 148 -6.62 -5.31 -4.53
N LYS A 149 -5.51 -5.25 -5.27
CA LYS A 149 -5.06 -6.28 -6.21
C LYS A 149 -3.56 -6.21 -6.45
N ASN A 150 -2.99 -7.26 -7.07
CA ASN A 150 -1.68 -7.20 -7.71
C ASN A 150 -1.84 -7.14 -9.25
N ALA A 151 -0.74 -7.20 -10.00
CA ALA A 151 -0.75 -7.15 -11.46
C ALA A 151 -1.42 -8.37 -12.13
N ASP A 152 -1.61 -9.46 -11.39
CA ASP A 152 -2.19 -10.72 -11.89
C ASP A 152 -3.72 -10.73 -11.82
N TYR A 153 -4.37 -9.62 -11.44
CA TYR A 153 -5.83 -9.49 -11.37
C TYR A 153 -6.34 -8.31 -12.17
N HIS A 154 -7.55 -8.47 -12.70
CA HIS A 154 -8.26 -7.50 -13.53
C HIS A 154 -9.42 -6.80 -12.80
N ASP A 155 -9.56 -7.00 -11.49
CA ASP A 155 -10.48 -6.24 -10.66
C ASP A 155 -10.26 -4.72 -10.82
N ILE A 156 -11.33 -3.93 -10.73
CA ILE A 156 -11.27 -2.47 -10.78
C ILE A 156 -11.08 -1.95 -9.36
N MET A 157 -10.00 -1.20 -9.09
CA MET A 157 -9.76 -0.68 -7.75
C MET A 157 -10.71 0.47 -7.39
N TYR A 158 -11.16 0.47 -6.15
CA TYR A 158 -11.95 1.55 -5.56
C TYR A 158 -11.37 1.98 -4.20
N PRO A 159 -11.62 3.22 -3.74
CA PRO A 159 -11.23 3.66 -2.40
C PRO A 159 -11.90 2.80 -1.33
N ALA A 160 -11.10 2.12 -0.52
CA ALA A 160 -11.63 1.18 0.47
C ALA A 160 -12.62 1.84 1.45
N TRP A 161 -13.61 1.05 1.88
CA TRP A 161 -14.61 1.42 2.90
C TRP A 161 -14.01 2.11 4.13
N THR A 162 -12.83 1.67 4.57
CA THR A 162 -12.14 2.15 5.79
C THR A 162 -11.73 3.63 5.74
N PHE A 163 -11.79 4.30 4.58
CA PHE A 163 -11.71 5.76 4.56
C PHE A 163 -12.83 6.41 5.39
N TRP A 164 -13.99 5.76 5.49
CA TRP A 164 -15.11 6.17 6.34
C TRP A 164 -15.33 5.22 7.53
N GLU A 165 -15.55 3.93 7.30
CA GLU A 165 -15.81 2.92 8.35
C GLU A 165 -15.58 1.47 7.88
N GLY A 166 -15.82 0.49 8.75
CA GLY A 166 -15.76 -0.94 8.38
C GLY A 166 -14.35 -1.52 8.22
N GLY A 167 -13.30 -0.78 8.60
CA GLY A 167 -11.96 -1.32 8.73
C GLY A 167 -11.81 -2.28 9.92
N PRO A 168 -10.61 -2.83 10.15
CA PRO A 168 -10.38 -3.79 11.23
C PRO A 168 -10.78 -3.25 12.62
N ALA A 169 -11.65 -3.97 13.33
CA ALA A 169 -12.04 -3.68 14.70
C ALA A 169 -11.02 -4.27 15.68
N VAL A 170 -9.95 -3.51 15.93
CA VAL A 170 -8.82 -3.90 16.78
C VAL A 170 -9.07 -3.40 18.20
N TRP A 171 -9.51 -4.30 19.09
CA TRP A 171 -9.73 -3.96 20.49
C TRP A 171 -8.41 -3.76 21.26
N PRO A 172 -8.29 -2.77 22.15
CA PRO A 172 -9.28 -1.74 22.49
C PRO A 172 -9.18 -0.45 21.67
N ILE A 173 -8.23 -0.36 20.72
CA ILE A 173 -7.84 0.90 20.09
C ILE A 173 -8.80 1.40 19.00
N TYR A 174 -9.51 0.50 18.32
CA TYR A 174 -10.51 0.79 17.30
C TYR A 174 -11.78 -0.07 17.52
N PRO A 175 -12.56 0.18 18.59
CA PRO A 175 -13.65 -0.70 19.00
C PRO A 175 -14.78 -0.80 17.95
N THR A 176 -14.97 0.25 17.15
CA THR A 176 -15.98 0.31 16.07
C THR A 176 -15.38 0.10 14.68
N GLY A 177 -14.17 -0.44 14.59
CA GLY A 177 -13.45 -0.56 13.32
C GLY A 177 -12.63 0.69 12.98
N LEU A 178 -11.48 0.47 12.34
CA LEU A 178 -10.67 1.56 11.78
C LEU A 178 -11.49 2.29 10.70
N GLY A 179 -11.56 3.61 10.81
CA GLY A 179 -12.39 4.47 9.96
C GLY A 179 -11.97 5.93 10.04
N ARG A 180 -12.82 6.81 9.51
CA ARG A 180 -12.75 8.27 9.65
C ARG A 180 -11.37 8.83 9.35
N TRP A 181 -10.92 8.58 8.12
CA TRP A 181 -9.60 9.02 7.65
C TRP A 181 -9.44 10.54 7.75
N ASP A 182 -10.54 11.29 7.61
CA ASP A 182 -10.59 12.73 7.84
C ASP A 182 -10.14 13.15 9.26
N LEU A 183 -10.52 12.38 10.29
CA LEU A 183 -10.11 12.61 11.68
C LEU A 183 -8.71 12.04 11.94
N MET A 184 -8.45 10.80 11.50
CA MET A 184 -7.16 10.13 11.69
C MET A 184 -6.00 10.96 11.12
N ARG A 185 -6.18 11.62 9.98
CA ARG A 185 -5.17 12.52 9.40
C ARG A 185 -4.80 13.67 10.35
N LYS A 186 -5.79 14.28 11.01
CA LYS A 186 -5.56 15.38 11.96
C LYS A 186 -4.80 14.88 13.19
N GLU A 187 -5.20 13.73 13.73
CA GLU A 187 -4.52 13.13 14.88
C GLU A 187 -3.08 12.71 14.58
N LEU A 188 -2.84 12.12 13.40
CA LEU A 188 -1.50 11.79 12.93
C LEU A 188 -0.63 13.04 12.74
N GLN A 189 -1.19 14.11 12.19
CA GLN A 189 -0.49 15.38 12.05
C GLN A 189 -0.06 15.92 13.43
N LEU A 190 -0.98 16.00 14.40
CA LEU A 190 -0.68 16.43 15.76
C LEU A 190 0.38 15.55 16.43
N SER A 191 0.34 14.23 16.21
CA SER A 191 1.37 13.33 16.73
C SER A 191 2.73 13.52 16.05
N ALA A 192 2.75 13.76 14.73
CA ALA A 192 3.98 14.02 14.00
C ALA A 192 4.66 15.32 14.47
N GLU A 193 3.89 16.38 14.75
CA GLU A 193 4.39 17.65 15.30
C GLU A 193 5.03 17.47 16.69
N LYS A 194 4.47 16.58 17.53
CA LYS A 194 5.05 16.22 18.82
C LYS A 194 6.40 15.48 18.70
N TRP A 195 6.62 14.78 17.59
CA TRP A 195 7.79 13.94 17.35
C TRP A 195 8.60 14.44 16.14
N PRO A 196 9.30 15.58 16.24
CA PRO A 196 10.20 16.03 15.17
C PRO A 196 11.31 15.01 14.91
N TRP A 197 11.86 15.02 13.69
CA TRP A 197 12.72 13.95 13.17
C TRP A 197 13.91 13.61 14.07
N ASP A 198 14.59 14.61 14.61
CA ASP A 198 15.74 14.50 15.49
C ASP A 198 15.40 13.81 16.83
N LYS A 199 14.17 13.96 17.33
CA LYS A 199 13.67 13.35 18.58
C LYS A 199 13.11 11.94 18.41
N LYS A 200 12.90 11.47 17.18
CA LYS A 200 12.36 10.12 16.93
C LYS A 200 13.37 9.02 17.31
N ILE A 201 12.87 7.91 17.82
CA ILE A 201 13.64 6.72 18.18
C ILE A 201 14.21 6.08 16.91
N SER A 202 15.53 5.89 16.89
CA SER A 202 16.27 5.33 15.74
C SER A 202 16.23 3.80 15.72
N LYS A 203 15.02 3.23 15.77
CA LYS A 203 14.75 1.79 15.77
C LYS A 203 13.68 1.46 14.72
N GLY A 204 13.81 0.33 14.05
CA GLY A 204 12.74 -0.24 13.23
C GLY A 204 11.51 -0.52 14.09
N PHE A 205 10.31 -0.22 13.61
CA PHE A 205 9.08 -0.45 14.38
C PHE A 205 7.96 -1.06 13.56
N PHE A 206 7.29 -2.05 14.14
CA PHE A 206 6.09 -2.68 13.60
C PHE A 206 5.20 -3.24 14.73
N ARG A 207 3.89 -3.03 14.62
CA ARG A 207 2.87 -3.71 15.41
C ARG A 207 1.72 -4.12 14.52
N GLY A 208 1.38 -5.40 14.53
CA GLY A 208 0.28 -5.95 13.76
C GLY A 208 0.19 -7.46 13.94
N SER A 209 -0.89 -8.09 13.49
CA SER A 209 -1.05 -9.54 13.59
C SER A 209 -0.38 -10.27 12.43
N ARG A 210 -0.26 -11.60 12.53
CA ARG A 210 0.34 -12.47 11.50
C ARG A 210 -0.66 -12.82 10.39
N THR A 211 -1.03 -11.83 9.57
CA THR A 211 -1.92 -12.05 8.41
C THR A 211 -1.19 -12.50 7.14
N SER A 212 0.15 -12.41 7.12
CA SER A 212 1.02 -13.02 6.11
C SER A 212 2.34 -13.42 6.76
N SER A 213 2.89 -14.56 6.34
CA SER A 213 4.21 -15.03 6.79
C SER A 213 5.37 -14.16 6.26
N GLU A 214 5.14 -13.29 5.27
CA GLU A 214 6.14 -12.32 4.80
C GLU A 214 6.59 -11.33 5.90
N ARG A 215 5.80 -11.21 6.97
CA ARG A 215 6.11 -10.42 8.17
C ARG A 215 7.09 -11.12 9.12
N ASP A 216 7.21 -12.45 9.04
CA ASP A 216 7.97 -13.26 10.00
C ASP A 216 9.45 -12.87 10.10
N PRO A 217 10.18 -12.61 8.99
CA PRO A 217 11.60 -12.27 9.07
C PRO A 217 11.88 -11.03 9.92
N LEU A 218 10.99 -10.03 9.90
CA LEU A 218 11.16 -8.81 10.70
C LEU A 218 10.93 -9.09 12.20
N VAL A 219 9.92 -9.89 12.53
CA VAL A 219 9.63 -10.26 13.92
C VAL A 219 10.76 -11.13 14.49
N LEU A 220 11.26 -12.08 13.70
CA LEU A 220 12.42 -12.90 14.08
C LEU A 220 13.69 -12.05 14.25
N LEU A 221 13.91 -11.05 13.38
CA LEU A 221 15.00 -10.09 13.54
C LEU A 221 14.85 -9.27 14.83
N SER A 222 13.64 -8.82 15.17
CA SER A 222 13.40 -8.11 16.44
C SER A 222 13.67 -8.98 17.67
N HIS A 223 13.43 -10.29 17.57
CA HIS A 223 13.78 -11.23 18.64
C HIS A 223 15.29 -11.39 18.81
N ALA A 224 16.04 -11.44 17.71
CA ALA A 224 17.48 -11.58 17.71
C ALA A 224 18.20 -10.27 18.09
N GLU A 225 17.73 -9.14 17.56
CA GLU A 225 18.34 -7.81 17.66
C GLU A 225 17.33 -6.75 18.14
N PRO A 226 16.85 -6.84 19.40
CA PRO A 226 15.80 -5.95 19.92
C PRO A 226 16.25 -4.48 20.03
N SER A 227 17.56 -4.20 20.00
CA SER A 227 18.10 -2.84 19.95
C SER A 227 17.95 -2.21 18.55
N LEU A 228 17.85 -3.02 17.50
CA LEU A 228 17.75 -2.58 16.10
C LEU A 228 16.31 -2.46 15.60
N VAL A 229 15.46 -3.43 15.94
CA VAL A 229 14.06 -3.49 15.53
C VAL A 229 13.17 -3.87 16.72
N ASP A 230 12.06 -3.18 16.84
CA ASP A 230 10.95 -3.48 17.74
C ASP A 230 9.71 -3.84 16.90
N ALA A 231 9.59 -5.13 16.55
CA ALA A 231 8.54 -5.68 15.72
C ALA A 231 7.92 -6.90 16.42
N GLU A 232 6.63 -6.82 16.74
CA GLU A 232 5.96 -7.88 17.49
C GLU A 232 4.56 -8.16 16.93
N TYR A 233 4.16 -9.43 17.01
CA TYR A 233 2.83 -9.85 16.61
C TYR A 233 1.77 -9.58 17.68
N THR A 234 0.70 -8.88 17.30
CA THR A 234 -0.53 -8.71 18.10
C THR A 234 -1.55 -9.81 17.76
N LYS A 235 -2.68 -9.85 18.47
CA LYS A 235 -3.79 -10.74 18.12
C LYS A 235 -4.65 -10.16 17.01
N ASN A 236 -5.27 -11.04 16.23
CA ASN A 236 -6.46 -10.72 15.44
C ASN A 236 -7.60 -11.66 15.87
N GLN A 237 -8.78 -11.45 15.30
CA GLN A 237 -9.98 -12.24 15.62
C GLN A 237 -9.86 -13.73 15.21
N ALA A 238 -8.92 -14.07 14.33
CA ALA A 238 -8.65 -15.43 13.87
C ALA A 238 -7.52 -16.14 14.66
N TRP A 239 -7.00 -15.53 15.72
CA TRP A 239 -5.94 -16.10 16.57
C TRP A 239 -6.43 -17.39 17.24
N LYS A 240 -5.70 -18.48 17.09
CA LYS A 240 -6.03 -19.80 17.67
C LYS A 240 -4.97 -20.29 18.63
N SER A 241 -3.69 -19.94 18.43
CA SER A 241 -2.60 -20.45 19.25
C SER A 241 -1.36 -19.56 19.22
N LYS A 242 -0.38 -19.86 20.08
CA LYS A 242 0.94 -19.21 20.06
C LYS A 242 1.66 -19.33 18.71
N LYS A 243 1.30 -20.29 17.85
CA LYS A 243 1.86 -20.39 16.49
C LYS A 243 1.56 -19.14 15.66
N ASP A 244 0.42 -18.50 15.90
CA ASP A 244 -0.01 -17.28 15.20
C ASP A 244 0.81 -16.04 15.63
N THR A 245 1.63 -16.17 16.68
CA THR A 245 2.54 -15.14 17.19
C THR A 245 3.98 -15.67 17.34
N LEU A 246 4.36 -16.65 16.51
CA LEU A 246 5.70 -17.26 16.47
C LEU A 246 6.21 -17.72 17.85
N GLY A 247 5.34 -18.34 18.63
CA GLY A 247 5.69 -18.93 19.93
C GLY A 247 5.73 -17.94 21.10
N LYS A 248 5.64 -16.63 20.85
CA LYS A 248 5.63 -15.60 21.91
C LYS A 248 4.22 -15.22 22.35
N THR A 249 4.12 -14.65 23.55
CA THR A 249 2.89 -14.00 24.01
C THR A 249 2.57 -12.85 23.06
N PRO A 250 1.31 -12.73 22.59
CA PRO A 250 0.94 -11.63 21.71
C PRO A 250 1.18 -10.26 22.35
N ALA A 251 1.78 -9.35 21.59
CA ALA A 251 2.00 -7.99 22.00
C ALA A 251 0.67 -7.23 22.12
N LYS A 252 0.67 -6.18 22.95
CA LYS A 252 -0.44 -5.24 23.02
C LYS A 252 -0.55 -4.45 21.72
N GLU A 253 -1.78 -4.16 21.34
CA GLU A 253 -2.11 -3.27 20.26
C GLU A 253 -1.63 -1.85 20.59
N ILE A 254 -1.10 -1.16 19.58
CA ILE A 254 -0.60 0.22 19.72
C ILE A 254 -1.36 1.09 18.70
N PRO A 255 -1.99 2.21 19.11
CA PRO A 255 -2.62 3.14 18.19
C PRO A 255 -1.64 3.66 17.13
N LEU A 256 -2.12 3.91 15.91
CA LEU A 256 -1.26 4.42 14.82
C LEU A 256 -0.57 5.74 15.19
N VAL A 257 -1.24 6.62 15.93
CA VAL A 257 -0.66 7.89 16.41
C VAL A 257 0.58 7.70 17.28
N ASP A 258 0.67 6.59 18.03
CA ASP A 258 1.81 6.30 18.90
C ASP A 258 3.01 5.70 18.14
N HIS A 259 2.85 5.41 16.85
CA HIS A 259 3.94 4.99 15.98
C HIS A 259 4.84 6.17 15.59
N CYS A 260 4.32 7.40 15.61
CA CYS A 260 5.03 8.59 15.14
C CYS A 260 6.34 8.88 15.89
N LYS A 261 6.55 8.31 17.08
CA LYS A 261 7.81 8.44 17.83
C LYS A 261 8.98 7.65 17.25
N TYR A 262 8.76 6.74 16.29
CA TYR A 262 9.81 5.94 15.67
C TYR A 262 10.21 6.49 14.29
N LYS A 263 11.50 6.42 13.94
CA LYS A 263 12.01 6.88 12.62
C LYS A 263 11.65 5.95 11.48
N TYR A 264 11.70 4.64 11.72
CA TYR A 264 11.67 3.63 10.66
C TYR A 264 10.44 2.73 10.86
N LEU A 265 9.34 3.06 10.19
CA LEU A 265 8.09 2.31 10.27
C LEU A 265 8.03 1.29 9.12
N PHE A 266 7.78 0.03 9.45
CA PHE A 266 7.63 -1.03 8.46
C PHE A 266 6.17 -1.25 8.09
N ASN A 267 5.89 -1.42 6.80
CA ASN A 267 4.58 -1.78 6.27
C ASN A 267 4.68 -3.10 5.49
N PHE A 268 3.66 -3.95 5.60
CA PHE A 268 3.61 -5.26 4.94
C PHE A 268 2.21 -5.51 4.37
N ARG A 269 2.15 -6.33 3.31
CA ARG A 269 0.89 -6.93 2.87
C ARG A 269 0.25 -7.77 3.99
N GLY A 270 -1.06 -7.94 3.91
CA GLY A 270 -1.83 -8.86 4.75
C GLY A 270 -2.26 -10.08 3.95
N VAL A 271 -3.54 -10.45 4.11
CA VAL A 271 -4.28 -11.31 3.17
C VAL A 271 -4.00 -10.83 1.75
#